data_AF-A0A7C1CZL9-F1
#
_entry.id   AF-A0A7C1CZL9-F1
#
_cell.length_a   1.000
_cell.length_b   1.000
_cell.length_c   1.000
_cell.angle_alpha   90.00
_cell.angle_beta   90.00
_cell.angle_gamma   90.00
#
_symmetry.space_group_name_H-M   'P 1'
#
loop_
_entity.id
_entity.type
_entity.pdbx_description
1 polymer ?
#
loop_
_entity_poly.entity_id
_entity_poly.type
_entity_poly.pdbx_seq_one_letter_code
_entity_poly.pdbx_strand_id
1 'polypeptide(L)' 'MWKEFKKFISRGSVIDLAVGIIIGGAFQVIVRSLVDDILMPVLGLFTGGVDLSNLFINISGESYATL' A
#
# COMPACT_ATOMS: atom_id res chain seq x y z
N MET A 1 -35.90 5.40 11.75
CA MET A 1 -34.44 5.22 11.56
C MET A 1 -34.09 4.02 10.68
N TRP A 2 -34.37 2.77 11.07
CA TRP A 2 -33.97 1.59 10.27
C TRP A 2 -34.55 1.57 8.84
N LYS A 3 -35.82 1.95 8.67
CA LYS A 3 -36.45 2.06 7.34
C LYS A 3 -35.86 3.20 6.49
N GLU A 4 -35.51 4.33 7.11
CA GLU A 4 -34.87 5.45 6.42
C GLU A 4 -33.42 5.15 6.04
N PHE A 5 -32.68 4.45 6.91
CA PHE A 5 -31.33 3.98 6.62
C PHE A 5 -31.34 3.00 5.45
N LYS A 6 -32.25 2.02 5.44
CA LYS A 6 -32.42 1.10 4.32
C LYS A 6 -32.74 1.84 3.01
N LYS A 7 -33.60 2.87 3.07
CA LYS A 7 -33.94 3.72 1.92
C LYS A 7 -32.79 4.63 1.48
N PHE A 8 -31.89 5.01 2.39
CA PHE A 8 -30.71 5.81 2.12
C PHE A 8 -29.63 4.99 1.42
N ILE A 9 -29.30 3.80 1.94
CA ILE A 9 -28.32 2.90 1.33
C ILE A 9 -28.83 2.34 0.01
N SER A 10 -30.13 2.07 -0.16
CA SER A 10 -30.66 1.57 -1.44
C SER A 10 -30.64 2.61 -2.56
N ARG A 11 -30.09 3.81 -2.33
CA ARG A 11 -29.69 4.74 -3.39
C ARG A 11 -28.42 4.19 -4.04
N GLY A 12 -28.49 3.80 -5.31
CA GLY A 12 -27.36 3.23 -6.05
C GLY A 12 -26.07 4.05 -5.92
N SER A 13 -26.16 5.37 -5.99
CA SER A 13 -25.00 6.27 -5.84
C SER A 13 -24.21 6.12 -4.53
N VAL A 14 -24.87 5.69 -3.44
CA VAL A 14 -24.22 5.51 -2.13
C VAL A 14 -23.58 4.13 -2.03
N ILE A 15 -24.24 3.09 -2.56
CA ILE A 15 -23.70 1.73 -2.62
C ILE A 15 -22.46 1.70 -3.53
N ASP A 16 -22.54 2.29 -4.72
CA ASP A 16 -21.44 2.27 -5.68
C ASP A 16 -20.20 3.01 -5.14
N LEU A 17 -20.42 4.12 -4.43
CA LEU A 17 -19.36 4.84 -3.74
C LEU A 17 -18.73 3.99 -2.62
N ALA A 18 -19.54 3.33 -1.80
CA ALA A 18 -19.05 2.49 -0.71
C ALA A 18 -18.25 1.28 -1.24
N VAL A 19 -18.73 0.64 -2.30
CA VAL A 19 -18.04 -0.47 -2.97
C VAL A 19 -16.71 0.02 -3.56
N GLY A 20 -16.69 1.18 -4.20
CA GLY A 20 -15.45 1.78 -4.74
C GLY A 20 -14.38 2.03 -3.68
N ILE A 21 -14.77 2.53 -2.50
CA ILE A 21 -13.84 2.77 -1.39
C ILE A 21 -13.28 1.46 -0.82
N ILE A 22 -14.13 0.45 -0.64
CA ILE A 22 -13.73 -0.86 -0.10
C ILE A 22 -12.76 -1.56 -1.07
N ILE A 23 -13.09 -1.57 -2.37
CA ILE A 23 -12.22 -2.13 -3.40
C ILE A 23 -10.91 -1.35 -3.49
N GLY A 24 -10.97 -0.01 -3.46
CA GLY A 24 -9.78 0.84 -3.49
C GLY A 24 -8.81 0.55 -2.33
N GLY A 25 -9.34 0.43 -1.11
CA GLY A 25 -8.53 0.11 0.07
C GLY A 25 -7.95 -1.31 0.04
N ALA A 26 -8.74 -2.31 -0.35
CA ALA A 26 -8.29 -3.69 -0.43
C ALA A 26 -7.26 -3.91 -1.56
N PHE A 27 -7.47 -3.27 -2.72
CA PHE A 27 -6.58 -3.40 -3.87
C PHE A 27 -5.20 -2.78 -3.60
N GLN A 28 -5.13 -1.70 -2.82
CA GLN A 28 -3.86 -1.11 -2.42
C GLN A 28 -2.98 -2.09 -1.63
N VAL A 29 -3.56 -2.96 -0.80
CA VAL A 29 -2.80 -3.99 -0.06
C VAL A 29 -2.20 -5.02 -1.02
N ILE A 30 -2.96 -5.42 -2.06
CA ILE A 30 -2.49 -6.35 -3.09
C ILE A 30 -1.34 -5.73 -3.87
N VAL A 31 -1.49 -4.48 -4.31
CA VAL A 31 -0.41 -3.76 -5.02
C VAL A 31 0.81 -3.61 -4.13
N ARG A 32 0.63 -3.34 -2.83
CA ARG A 32 1.74 -3.21 -1.89
C ARG A 32 2.50 -4.52 -1.71
N SER A 33 1.81 -5.64 -1.49
CA SER A 33 2.47 -6.96 -1.42
C SER A 33 3.18 -7.31 -2.73
N LEU A 34 2.59 -6.99 -3.89
CA LEU A 34 3.27 -7.19 -5.17
C LEU A 34 4.56 -6.36 -5.28
N VAL A 35 4.53 -5.11 -4.85
CA VAL A 35 5.72 -4.25 -4.84
C VAL A 35 6.75 -4.79 -3.86
N ASP A 36 6.34 -5.09 -2.64
CA ASP A 36 7.24 -5.44 -1.54
C ASP A 36 7.85 -6.84 -1.72
N ASP A 37 7.06 -7.81 -2.16
CA ASP A 37 7.46 -9.22 -2.23
C ASP A 37 8.07 -9.62 -3.58
N ILE A 38 7.75 -8.89 -4.66
CA ILE A 38 8.23 -9.23 -6.02
C ILE A 38 9.11 -8.13 -6.58
N LEU A 39 8.68 -6.87 -6.58
CA LEU A 39 9.45 -5.80 -7.22
C LEU A 39 10.68 -5.40 -6.41
N MET A 40 10.59 -5.24 -5.08
CA MET A 40 11.73 -4.85 -4.26
C MET A 40 12.90 -5.84 -4.32
N PRO A 41 12.70 -7.18 -4.23
CA PRO A 41 13.80 -8.13 -4.40
C PRO A 41 14.42 -8.08 -5.80
N VAL A 42 13.58 -7.97 -6.84
CA VAL A 42 14.06 -7.90 -8.23
C VAL A 42 14.88 -6.62 -8.46
N LEU A 43 14.38 -5.47 -8.00
CA LEU A 43 15.11 -4.20 -8.08
C LEU A 43 16.39 -4.21 -7.23
N GLY A 44 16.35 -4.79 -6.03
CA GLY A 44 17.51 -4.95 -5.15
C GLY A 44 18.62 -5.81 -5.77
N LEU A 45 18.26 -6.82 -6.58
CA LEU A 45 19.22 -7.61 -7.35
C LEU A 45 19.87 -6.79 -8.48
N PHE A 46 19.10 -5.94 -9.17
CA PHE A 46 19.63 -5.08 -10.24
C PHE A 46 20.44 -3.87 -9.72
N THR A 47 20.17 -3.39 -8.50
CA THR A 47 20.93 -2.30 -7.86
C THR A 47 22.13 -2.77 -7.04
N GLY A 48 22.40 -4.09 -7.00
CA GLY A 48 23.64 -4.63 -6.42
C GLY A 48 23.55 -5.10 -4.97
N GLY A 49 22.40 -5.59 -4.52
CA GLY A 49 22.22 -6.13 -3.16
C GLY A 49 21.93 -5.06 -2.11
N VAL A 50 21.48 -3.88 -2.56
CA VAL A 50 21.13 -2.79 -1.65
C VAL A 50 19.68 -2.97 -1.22
N ASP A 51 19.51 -3.38 0.02
CA ASP A 51 18.22 -3.58 0.67
C ASP A 51 17.51 -2.22 0.82
N LEU A 52 16.64 -1.86 -0.13
CA LEU A 52 15.94 -0.56 -0.15
C LEU A 52 14.96 -0.37 1.01
N SER A 53 14.64 -1.43 1.74
CA SER A 53 13.94 -1.34 3.02
C SER A 53 14.82 -0.81 4.16
N ASN A 54 16.15 -0.95 4.05
CA ASN A 54 17.16 -0.50 5.03
C ASN A 54 18.19 0.48 4.43
N LEU A 55 17.98 0.98 3.21
CA LEU A 55 18.91 1.89 2.54
C LEU A 55 18.73 3.32 3.05
N PHE A 56 19.33 3.61 4.19
CA PHE A 56 19.62 4.97 4.60
C PHE A 56 20.89 5.43 3.88
N ILE A 57 20.78 6.30 2.87
CA ILE A 57 21.94 7.02 2.36
C ILE A 57 22.26 8.14 3.35
N ASN A 58 23.20 7.88 4.27
CA ASN A 58 23.76 8.92 5.14
C ASN A 58 24.67 9.84 4.30
N ILE A 59 24.16 11.01 3.95
CA ILE A 59 24.90 12.08 3.28
C ILE A 59 25.89 12.84 4.19
N SER A 60 26.14 12.36 5.41
CA SER A 60 26.89 13.05 6.48
C SER A 60 28.26 12.43 6.81
N GLY A 61 28.69 11.37 6.11
CA GLY A 61 30.07 10.88 6.19
C GLY A 61 30.49 10.12 7.46
N GLU A 62 29.56 9.74 8.34
CA GLU A 62 29.85 8.94 9.55
C GLU A 62 29.08 7.61 9.52
N SER A 63 29.82 6.52 9.74
CA SER A 63 29.33 5.13 9.69
C SER A 63 28.94 4.66 11.07
N TYR A 64 27.66 4.35 11.27
CA TYR A 64 27.19 3.59 12.43
C TYR A 64 26.80 2.18 12.00
N ALA A 65 27.17 1.19 12.81
CA ALA A 65 26.71 -0.18 12.61
C ALA A 65 25.21 -0.25 12.88
N THR A 66 24.42 -0.49 11.84
CA THR A 66 22.99 -0.78 11.96
C THR A 66 22.76 -2.29 11.96
N LEU A 67 21.74 -2.74 12.69
CA LEU A 67 20.99 -3.95 12.35
C LEU A 67 19.81 -3.53 11.47
#